data_AF-A0A914SHS8-F1
#
_entry.id   AF-A0A914SHS8-F1
#
_cell.length_a   1.000
_cell.length_b   1.000
_cell.length_c   1.000
_cell.angle_alpha   90.00
_cell.angle_beta   90.00
_cell.angle_gamma   90.00
#
_symmetry.space_group_name_H-M   'P 1'
#
loop_
_entity.id
_entity.type
_entity.pdbx_description
1 polymer ?
#
loop_
_entity_poly.entity_id
_entity_poly.type
_entity_poly.pdbx_seq_one_letter_code
_entity_poly.pdbx_strand_id
1 'polypeptide(L)'
;MTDRMPYYETEEYQLVGLRYQNRQIMESNENWTLLSTNGKHFVTMYIILPREKFGLVDVMKNLTAETLAELLSKNGREKVELQLPRFKITSKFELIKVLQNLGITELFTDHAKLSGITKESILMVSKVVHKAFIEVGANLLFMRF
;
A
#
# COMPACT_ATOMS: atom_id res chain seq x y z
N MET A 1 13.86 15.90 20.14
CA MET A 1 13.26 16.86 19.19
C MET A 1 12.97 16.09 17.91
N THR A 2 11.90 16.38 17.17
CA THR A 2 11.67 15.77 15.84
C THR A 2 12.27 16.73 14.82
N ASP A 3 13.33 16.34 14.12
CA ASP A 3 13.90 17.17 13.06
C ASP A 3 12.90 17.27 11.91
N ARG A 4 12.72 18.50 11.40
CA ARG A 4 11.91 18.75 10.22
C ARG A 4 12.81 18.69 9.00
N MET A 5 12.48 17.82 8.06
CA MET A 5 13.25 17.62 6.84
C MET A 5 12.39 17.88 5.60
N PRO A 6 13.01 18.29 4.48
CA PRO A 6 12.29 18.47 3.23
C PRO A 6 11.76 17.13 2.71
N TYR A 7 10.48 17.11 2.35
CA TYR A 7 9.81 16.01 1.67
C TYR A 7 9.30 16.51 0.32
N TYR A 8 9.71 15.81 -0.74
CA TYR A 8 9.46 16.18 -2.12
C TYR A 8 8.33 15.32 -2.68
N GLU A 9 7.20 15.95 -2.97
CA GLU A 9 6.10 15.31 -3.74
C GLU A 9 6.25 15.64 -5.23
N THR A 10 6.75 16.85 -5.52
CA THR A 10 7.19 17.36 -6.81
C THR A 10 8.52 18.10 -6.60
N GLU A 11 8.92 18.97 -7.52
CA GLU A 11 10.09 19.85 -7.31
C GLU A 11 9.94 20.78 -6.10
N GLU A 12 8.70 21.02 -5.67
CA GLU A 12 8.39 21.72 -4.42
C GLU A 12 8.49 20.76 -3.22
N TYR A 13 9.01 21.29 -2.10
CA TYR A 13 9.13 20.53 -0.85
C TYR A 13 8.25 21.09 0.26
N GLN A 14 7.82 20.20 1.14
CA GLN A 14 7.21 20.53 2.42
C GLN A 14 8.09 20.02 3.56
N LEU A 15 8.12 20.75 4.67
CA LEU A 15 8.87 20.32 5.85
C LEU A 15 8.02 19.35 6.68
N VAL A 16 8.47 18.10 6.76
CA VAL A 16 7.79 17.06 7.55
C VAL A 16 8.67 16.64 8.72
N GLY A 17 8.03 16.35 9.85
CA GLY A 17 8.72 15.77 10.99
C GLY A 17 9.10 14.32 10.68
N LEU A 18 10.39 14.05 10.53
CA LEU A 18 10.88 12.69 10.40
C LEU A 18 11.22 12.14 11.78
N ARG A 19 10.90 10.86 12.01
CA ARG A 19 11.45 10.15 13.15
C ARG A 19 12.34 9.01 12.70
N TYR A 20 13.43 8.90 13.43
CA TYR A 20 14.48 7.95 13.23
C TYR A 20 14.06 6.57 13.77
N GLN A 21 14.15 5.55 12.91
CA GLN A 21 13.98 4.14 13.26
C GLN A 21 15.32 3.42 13.05
N ASN A 22 15.81 2.81 14.13
CA ASN A 22 17.06 2.05 14.12
C ASN A 22 16.88 0.67 13.47
N ARG A 23 17.87 0.26 12.66
CA ARG A 23 18.13 -1.12 12.20
C ARG A 23 16.97 -1.76 11.40
N GLN A 24 16.70 -1.24 10.22
CA GLN A 24 15.82 -1.92 9.24
C GLN A 24 16.61 -2.76 8.26
N ILE A 25 15.97 -3.77 7.68
CA ILE A 25 16.57 -4.59 6.63
C ILE A 25 16.37 -3.87 5.30
N MET A 26 17.47 -3.68 4.58
CA MET A 26 17.49 -3.11 3.24
C MET A 26 17.92 -4.14 2.21
N GLU A 27 17.28 -4.05 1.05
CA GLU A 27 17.77 -4.62 -0.18
C GLU A 27 17.64 -3.61 -1.31
N SER A 28 18.60 -3.56 -2.23
CA SER A 28 18.52 -2.67 -3.38
C SER A 28 18.94 -3.37 -4.66
N ASN A 29 18.36 -2.92 -5.78
CA ASN A 29 18.81 -3.24 -7.14
C ASN A 29 18.99 -1.94 -7.93
N GLU A 30 19.20 -2.02 -9.24
CA GLU A 30 19.40 -0.86 -10.11
C GLU A 30 18.20 0.11 -10.19
N ASN A 31 16.98 -0.34 -9.87
CA ASN A 31 15.76 0.44 -10.05
C ASN A 31 15.21 1.01 -8.73
N TRP A 32 15.36 0.29 -7.62
CA TRP A 32 14.73 0.65 -6.34
C TRP A 32 15.43 0.05 -5.13
N THR A 33 15.01 0.55 -3.97
CA THR A 33 15.37 0.04 -2.64
C THR A 33 14.12 -0.48 -1.94
N LEU A 34 14.18 -1.73 -1.48
CA LEU A 34 13.18 -2.35 -0.62
C LEU A 34 13.64 -2.23 0.84
N LEU A 35 12.77 -1.66 1.67
CA LEU A 35 12.96 -1.60 3.12
C LEU A 35 11.82 -2.37 3.78
N SER A 36 12.14 -3.20 4.77
CA SER A 36 11.10 -3.84 5.59
C SER A 36 11.15 -3.31 7.01
N THR A 37 9.97 -3.01 7.56
CA THR A 37 9.82 -2.64 8.98
C THR A 37 8.98 -3.67 9.71
N ASN A 38 9.46 -4.09 10.87
CA ASN A 38 8.75 -5.03 11.74
C ASN A 38 7.74 -4.25 12.60
N GLY A 39 6.45 -4.46 12.35
CA GLY A 39 5.38 -3.97 13.19
C GLY A 39 5.15 -4.85 14.43
N LYS A 40 4.23 -4.44 15.30
CA LYS A 40 3.70 -5.34 16.34
C LYS A 40 2.79 -6.39 15.68
N HIS A 41 2.72 -7.59 16.26
CA HIS A 41 1.84 -8.69 15.82
C HIS A 41 2.17 -9.33 14.45
N PHE A 42 3.44 -9.51 14.11
CA PHE A 42 3.89 -10.21 12.88
C PHE A 42 3.48 -9.55 11.56
N VAL A 43 3.19 -8.24 11.56
CA VAL A 43 2.93 -7.49 10.33
C VAL A 43 4.22 -6.81 9.87
N THR A 44 4.59 -7.02 8.61
CA THR A 44 5.73 -6.37 7.97
C THR A 44 5.24 -5.33 6.97
N MET A 45 5.75 -4.11 7.06
CA MET A 45 5.58 -3.12 5.99
C MET A 45 6.78 -3.17 5.06
N TYR A 46 6.52 -3.36 3.77
CA TYR A 46 7.51 -3.21 2.72
C TYR A 46 7.38 -1.81 2.10
N ILE A 47 8.48 -1.09 2.04
CA ILE A 47 8.59 0.25 1.44
C ILE A 47 9.46 0.09 0.19
N ILE A 48 8.88 0.38 -0.98
CA ILE A 48 9.60 0.43 -2.24
C ILE A 48 9.94 1.89 -2.51
N LEU A 49 11.23 2.22 -2.51
CA LEU A 49 11.74 3.55 -2.78
C LEU A 49 12.43 3.54 -4.16
N PRO A 50 11.89 4.25 -5.17
CA PRO A 50 12.57 4.43 -6.45
C PRO A 50 13.97 5.05 -6.26
N ARG A 51 14.96 4.61 -7.03
CA ARG A 51 16.31 5.22 -7.00
C ARG A 51 16.32 6.61 -7.62
N GLU A 52 15.57 6.80 -8.69
CA GLU A 52 15.42 8.10 -9.33
C GLU A 52 14.37 8.94 -8.60
N LYS A 53 14.70 10.21 -8.35
CA LYS A 53 13.74 11.19 -7.82
C LYS A 53 12.57 11.28 -8.81
N PHE A 54 11.34 11.14 -8.31
CA PHE A 54 10.10 11.07 -9.11
C PHE A 54 9.94 9.84 -10.02
N GLY A 55 10.80 8.82 -9.89
CA GLY A 55 10.73 7.57 -10.68
C GLY A 55 9.60 6.60 -10.31
N LEU A 56 8.63 7.00 -9.47
CA LEU A 56 7.57 6.12 -8.98
C LEU A 56 6.71 5.53 -10.11
N VAL A 57 6.46 6.32 -11.16
CA VAL A 57 5.66 5.88 -12.31
C VAL A 57 6.28 4.68 -13.01
N ASP A 58 7.60 4.68 -13.20
CA ASP A 58 8.28 3.59 -13.89
C ASP A 58 8.44 2.35 -13.00
N VAL A 59 8.57 2.54 -11.69
CA VAL A 59 8.44 1.43 -10.73
C VAL A 59 7.04 0.79 -10.84
N MET A 60 5.97 1.59 -10.85
CA MET A 60 4.61 1.06 -10.92
C MET A 60 4.31 0.33 -12.23
N LYS A 61 4.86 0.78 -13.37
CA LYS A 61 4.69 0.09 -14.67
C LYS A 61 5.34 -1.29 -14.69
N ASN A 62 6.46 -1.44 -13.99
CA ASN A 62 7.24 -2.68 -13.96
C ASN A 62 6.87 -3.60 -12.79
N LEU A 63 6.00 -3.16 -11.88
CA LEU A 63 5.58 -3.94 -10.72
C LEU A 63 4.47 -4.93 -11.09
N THR A 64 4.88 -6.12 -11.52
CA THR A 64 4.01 -7.29 -11.73
C THR A 64 3.95 -8.20 -10.50
N ALA A 65 3.07 -9.20 -10.50
CA ALA A 65 3.01 -10.20 -9.44
C ALA A 65 4.32 -10.98 -9.29
N GLU A 66 4.97 -11.31 -10.41
CA GLU A 66 6.25 -12.02 -10.46
C GLU A 66 7.36 -11.15 -9.88
N THR A 67 7.49 -9.91 -10.35
CA THR A 67 8.52 -8.99 -9.81
C THR A 67 8.30 -8.72 -8.33
N LEU A 68 7.05 -8.60 -7.86
CA LEU A 68 6.76 -8.45 -6.44
C LEU A 68 7.13 -9.71 -5.65
N ALA A 69 6.79 -10.89 -6.14
CA ALA A 69 7.15 -12.16 -5.48
C ALA A 69 8.66 -12.32 -5.38
N GLU A 70 9.39 -12.01 -6.45
CA GLU A 70 10.85 -11.99 -6.46
C GLU A 70 11.38 -11.01 -5.41
N LEU A 71 10.85 -9.79 -5.33
CA LEU A 71 11.27 -8.80 -4.34
C LEU A 71 11.06 -9.26 -2.91
N LEU A 72 9.91 -9.88 -2.62
CA LEU A 72 9.58 -10.38 -1.29
C LEU A 72 10.37 -11.64 -0.92
N SER A 73 10.86 -12.40 -1.91
CA SER A 73 11.63 -13.63 -1.68
C SER A 73 13.07 -13.38 -1.24
N LYS A 74 13.60 -12.18 -1.51
CA LYS A 74 14.99 -11.86 -1.24
C LYS A 74 15.15 -11.38 0.21
N ASN A 75 16.17 -11.94 0.86
CA ASN A 75 16.50 -11.64 2.25
C ASN A 75 17.61 -10.58 2.27
N GLY A 76 17.21 -9.32 2.40
CA GLY A 76 18.14 -8.21 2.58
C GLY A 76 19.13 -8.49 3.73
N ARG A 77 20.42 -8.19 3.50
CA ARG A 77 21.51 -8.49 4.45
C ARG A 77 22.06 -7.25 5.13
N GLU A 78 21.64 -6.06 4.70
CA GLU A 78 22.18 -4.80 5.17
C GLU A 78 21.25 -4.12 6.16
N LYS A 79 21.85 -3.63 7.26
CA LYS A 79 21.15 -2.82 8.25
C LYS A 79 21.30 -1.36 7.88
N VAL A 80 20.18 -0.65 7.78
CA VAL A 80 20.18 0.80 7.52
C VAL A 80 19.47 1.57 8.60
N GLU A 81 19.84 2.85 8.65
CA GLU A 81 19.14 3.87 9.40
C GLU A 81 17.99 4.41 8.55
N LEU A 82 16.75 4.22 9.01
CA LEU A 82 15.57 4.67 8.27
C LEU A 82 14.95 5.88 8.98
N GLN A 83 14.72 6.95 8.21
CA GLN A 83 13.90 8.07 8.63
C GLN A 83 12.59 8.03 7.83
N LEU A 84 11.48 7.83 8.52
CA LEU A 84 10.16 7.74 7.89
C LEU A 84 9.23 8.83 8.46
N PRO A 85 8.48 9.56 7.61
CA PRO A 85 7.48 10.49 8.11
C PRO A 85 6.35 9.73 8.77
N ARG A 86 5.76 10.33 9.80
CA ARG A 86 4.48 9.85 10.32
C ARG A 86 3.38 10.28 9.37
N PHE A 87 2.51 9.37 9.03
CA PHE A 87 1.36 9.68 8.20
C PHE A 87 0.14 8.88 8.60
N LYS A 88 -1.00 9.41 8.20
CA LYS A 88 -2.32 8.84 8.40
C LYS A 88 -3.05 8.90 7.08
N ILE A 89 -3.39 7.73 6.52
CA ILE A 89 -4.14 7.61 5.28
C ILE A 89 -5.52 7.08 5.62
N THR A 90 -6.54 7.79 5.15
CA THR A 90 -7.93 7.32 5.21
C THR A 90 -8.47 7.32 3.79
N SER A 91 -8.99 6.18 3.36
CA SER A 91 -9.49 6.00 2.00
C SER A 91 -10.89 5.41 2.03
N LYS A 92 -11.72 5.82 1.07
CA LYS A 92 -13.05 5.29 0.85
C LYS A 92 -13.25 5.12 -0.65
N PHE A 93 -13.42 3.89 -1.09
CA PHE A 93 -13.59 3.53 -2.48
C PHE A 93 -15.01 2.99 -2.71
N GLU A 94 -15.60 3.41 -3.82
CA GLU A 94 -16.75 2.71 -4.40
C GLU A 94 -16.17 1.74 -5.45
N LEU A 95 -16.43 0.45 -5.27
CA LEU A 95 -15.71 -0.60 -5.99
C LEU A 95 -16.46 -1.16 -7.19
N ILE A 96 -17.72 -0.79 -7.46
CA ILE A 96 -18.47 -1.39 -8.57
C ILE A 96 -17.70 -1.24 -9.89
N LYS A 97 -17.24 -0.03 -10.22
CA LYS A 97 -16.48 0.20 -11.46
C LYS A 97 -15.16 -0.57 -11.51
N VAL A 98 -14.47 -0.69 -10.37
CA VAL A 98 -13.20 -1.44 -10.28
C VAL A 98 -13.45 -2.92 -10.54
N LEU A 99 -14.48 -3.49 -9.89
CA LEU A 99 -14.85 -4.89 -10.05
C LEU A 99 -15.35 -5.20 -11.46
N GLN A 100 -16.09 -4.28 -12.08
CA GLN A 100 -16.50 -4.38 -13.48
C GLN A 100 -15.30 -4.41 -14.44
N ASN A 101 -14.30 -3.54 -14.22
CA ASN A 101 -13.07 -3.55 -15.01
C ASN A 101 -12.25 -4.84 -14.83
N LEU A 102 -12.44 -5.54 -13.71
CA LEU A 102 -11.85 -6.86 -13.45
C LEU A 102 -12.72 -8.02 -13.97
N GLY A 103 -13.83 -7.74 -14.66
CA GLY A 103 -14.71 -8.74 -15.27
C GLY A 103 -15.89 -9.17 -14.40
N ILE A 104 -16.04 -8.64 -13.19
CA ILE A 104 -17.20 -8.91 -12.33
C ILE A 104 -18.31 -7.93 -12.68
N THR A 105 -19.22 -8.32 -13.58
CA THR A 105 -20.27 -7.42 -14.10
C THR A 105 -21.68 -7.88 -13.75
N GLU A 106 -21.97 -9.19 -13.86
CA GLU A 106 -23.29 -9.80 -13.64
C GLU A 106 -23.81 -9.57 -12.20
N LEU A 107 -22.92 -9.45 -11.21
CA LEU A 107 -23.27 -9.24 -9.80
C LEU A 107 -24.06 -7.92 -9.56
N PHE A 108 -23.95 -6.97 -10.48
CA PHE A 108 -24.51 -5.62 -10.37
C PHE A 108 -25.74 -5.42 -11.28
N THR A 109 -26.28 -6.48 -11.86
CA THR A 109 -27.49 -6.45 -12.69
C THR A 109 -28.57 -7.39 -12.16
N ASP A 110 -29.77 -7.31 -12.72
CA ASP A 110 -30.88 -8.22 -12.44
C ASP A 110 -30.62 -9.68 -12.86
N HIS A 111 -29.56 -9.93 -13.64
CA HIS A 111 -29.09 -11.27 -13.97
C HIS A 111 -28.23 -11.92 -12.87
N ALA A 112 -27.89 -11.18 -11.80
CA ALA A 112 -27.06 -11.68 -10.71
C ALA A 112 -27.60 -13.01 -10.11
N LYS A 113 -26.76 -14.04 -10.13
CA LYS A 113 -27.10 -15.36 -9.59
C LYS A 113 -26.74 -15.45 -8.11
N LEU A 114 -27.62 -14.93 -7.25
CA LEU A 114 -27.48 -14.92 -5.79
C LEU A 114 -28.39 -15.93 -5.06
N SER A 115 -28.68 -17.07 -5.69
CA SER A 115 -29.59 -18.08 -5.17
C SER A 115 -29.13 -18.77 -3.87
N GLY A 116 -27.84 -18.67 -3.54
CA GLY A 116 -27.28 -19.07 -2.26
C GLY A 116 -27.65 -18.15 -1.09
N ILE A 117 -28.13 -16.93 -1.36
CA ILE A 117 -28.58 -15.95 -0.35
C ILE A 117 -30.10 -16.03 -0.18
N THR A 118 -30.85 -15.99 -1.28
CA THR A 118 -32.31 -16.18 -1.27
C THR A 118 -32.79 -16.80 -2.57
N LYS A 119 -33.89 -17.55 -2.50
CA LYS A 119 -34.61 -18.10 -3.66
C LYS A 119 -35.91 -17.34 -3.97
N GLU A 120 -36.30 -16.39 -3.11
CA GLU A 120 -37.63 -15.79 -3.12
C GLU A 120 -37.72 -14.50 -3.94
N SER A 121 -36.58 -13.92 -4.32
CA SER A 121 -36.54 -12.65 -5.06
C SER A 121 -35.27 -12.53 -5.90
N ILE A 122 -35.35 -11.76 -6.99
CA ILE A 122 -34.16 -11.30 -7.72
C ILE A 122 -33.40 -10.33 -6.83
N LEU A 123 -32.12 -10.62 -6.56
CA LEU A 123 -31.22 -9.77 -5.80
C LEU A 123 -30.06 -9.34 -6.69
N MET A 124 -29.63 -8.09 -6.53
CA MET A 124 -28.41 -7.57 -7.13
C MET A 124 -27.64 -6.71 -6.13
N VAL A 125 -26.33 -6.58 -6.31
CA VAL A 125 -25.51 -5.69 -5.49
C VAL A 125 -25.58 -4.28 -6.06
N SER A 126 -26.13 -3.34 -5.29
CA SER A 126 -26.27 -1.94 -5.72
C SER A 126 -25.10 -1.05 -5.29
N LYS A 127 -24.27 -1.50 -4.35
CA LYS A 127 -23.11 -0.74 -3.85
C LYS A 127 -22.06 -1.64 -3.23
N VAL A 128 -20.79 -1.35 -3.50
CA VAL A 128 -19.67 -1.97 -2.81
C VAL A 128 -18.74 -0.88 -2.29
N VAL A 129 -18.62 -0.76 -0.97
CA VAL A 129 -17.80 0.29 -0.34
C VAL A 129 -16.66 -0.36 0.43
N HIS A 130 -15.43 0.01 0.08
CA HIS A 130 -14.24 -0.32 0.87
C HIS A 130 -13.74 0.94 1.58
N LYS A 131 -13.62 0.88 2.91
CA LYS A 131 -13.02 1.94 3.72
C LYS A 131 -11.75 1.39 4.33
N ALA A 132 -10.65 2.12 4.23
CA ALA A 132 -9.39 1.69 4.79
C ALA A 132 -8.77 2.83 5.61
N PHE A 133 -8.12 2.43 6.70
CA PHE A 133 -7.41 3.31 7.59
C PHE A 133 -6.01 2.76 7.86
N ILE A 134 -4.99 3.57 7.55
CA ILE A 134 -3.58 3.25 7.85
C ILE A 134 -3.00 4.38 8.68
N GLU A 135 -2.36 4.03 9.78
CA GLU A 135 -1.55 4.94 10.57
C GLU A 135 -0.15 4.38 10.76
N VAL A 136 0.85 5.17 10.39
CA VAL A 136 2.25 4.88 10.62
C VAL A 136 2.75 5.81 11.71
N GLY A 137 2.77 5.27 12.93
CA GLY A 137 3.25 5.94 14.13
C GLY A 137 4.70 5.58 14.48
N ALA A 138 5.13 5.93 15.70
CA ALA A 138 6.50 5.73 16.14
C ALA A 138 6.92 4.24 16.25
N ASN A 139 6.01 3.36 16.69
CA ASN A 139 6.28 1.96 17.06
C ASN A 139 5.15 0.99 16.67
N LEU A 140 4.19 1.45 15.88
CA LEU A 140 2.94 0.74 15.58
C LEU A 140 2.57 1.03 14.13
N LEU A 141 2.53 -0.03 13.34
CA LEU A 141 1.70 -0.08 12.15
C LEU A 141 0.31 -0.49 12.60
N PHE A 142 -0.69 0.33 12.26
CA PHE A 142 -2.08 0.03 12.54
C PHE A 142 -2.88 0.11 11.24
N MET A 143 -3.66 -0.94 10.98
CA MET A 143 -4.50 -1.07 9.80
C MET A 143 -5.90 -1.50 10.21
N ARG A 144 -6.92 -0.83 9.69
CA ARG A 144 -8.33 -1.24 9.79
C ARG A 144 -8.98 -1.15 8.42
N PHE A 145 -9.85 -2.11 8.13
CA PHE A 145 -10.69 -2.17 6.93
C PHE A 145 -12.18 -2.09 7.31
#